data_AF-A0A1Q2YDM8-F1
#
_entry.id   AF-A0A1Q2YDM8-F1
#
_cell.length_a   1.000
_cell.length_b   1.000
_cell.length_c   1.000
_cell.angle_alpha   90.00
_cell.angle_beta   90.00
_cell.angle_gamma   90.00
#
_symmetry.space_group_name_H-M   'P 1'
#
loop_
_entity.id
_entity.type
_entity.pdbx_description
1 polymer ?
#
loop_
_entity_poly.entity_id
_entity_poly.type
_entity_poly.pdbx_seq_one_letter_code
_entity_poly.pdbx_strand_id
1 'polypeptide(L)'
;MQNTRTQQNRPPNGATSTKTGENNSEHSKSSYKSRSANISPEQLRKIKGYQMMVAGAVFLIIPSLELYRRLYAGGERRIQQGEFNPTDGSIKEWEEEEKVRNFKDSWLTKLFGEK
;
A
#
# COMPACT_ATOMS: atom_id res chain seq x y z
N MET A 1 50.80 33.10 44.15
CA MET A 1 51.41 33.75 42.96
C MET A 1 50.96 32.98 41.72
N GLN A 2 50.40 33.68 40.73
CA GLN A 2 50.31 33.39 39.28
C GLN A 2 49.79 31.98 38.88
N ASN A 3 48.56 31.74 38.42
CA ASN A 3 47.87 32.21 37.21
C ASN A 3 48.61 31.91 35.89
N THR A 4 48.29 30.80 35.22
CA THR A 4 48.41 30.66 33.76
C THR A 4 47.23 29.86 33.20
N ARG A 5 46.80 30.33 32.03
CA ARG A 5 45.49 30.24 31.42
C ARG A 5 45.65 29.58 30.05
N THR A 6 44.68 28.75 29.64
CA THR A 6 44.31 28.43 28.23
C THR A 6 45.35 27.66 27.37
N GLN A 7 45.01 26.77 26.43
CA GLN A 7 43.94 26.81 25.43
C GLN A 7 43.42 25.41 25.03
N GLN A 8 42.13 25.37 24.70
CA GLN A 8 41.49 24.36 23.85
C GLN A 8 42.08 24.39 22.44
N ASN A 9 42.27 23.23 21.81
CA ASN A 9 42.30 23.13 20.35
C ASN A 9 41.32 22.04 19.88
N ARG A 10 40.21 22.51 19.30
CA ARG A 10 39.23 21.72 18.54
C ARG A 10 39.86 21.25 17.22
N PRO A 11 39.47 20.10 16.65
CA PRO A 11 39.81 19.79 15.26
C PRO A 11 39.06 20.72 14.29
N PRO A 12 39.67 21.08 13.14
CA PRO A 12 39.15 22.10 12.23
C PRO A 12 38.07 21.56 11.29
N ASN A 13 37.03 22.38 11.09
CA ASN A 13 36.09 22.31 9.99
C ASN A 13 36.56 23.22 8.84
N GLY A 14 36.42 22.75 7.59
CA GLY A 14 36.58 23.51 6.33
C GLY A 14 37.93 23.25 5.64
N ALA A 15 38.06 23.12 4.31
CA ALA A 15 37.13 23.31 3.21
C ALA A 15 37.71 22.69 1.91
N THR A 16 36.81 22.25 1.03
CA THR A 16 36.83 22.31 -0.45
C THR A 16 38.01 21.73 -1.26
N SER A 17 37.73 20.66 -2.03
CA SER A 17 38.31 20.49 -3.37
C SER A 17 37.19 20.31 -4.37
N THR A 18 36.97 21.37 -5.15
CA THR A 18 36.14 21.43 -6.36
C THR A 18 36.80 20.62 -7.47
N LYS A 19 36.12 19.58 -7.97
CA LYS A 19 36.28 19.14 -9.37
C LYS A 19 34.94 19.21 -10.08
N THR A 20 34.85 20.26 -10.86
CA THR A 20 33.89 20.57 -11.91
C THR A 20 33.74 19.39 -12.86
N GLY A 21 32.50 18.93 -13.02
CA GLY A 21 32.05 18.10 -14.14
C GLY A 21 30.71 18.67 -14.55
N GLU A 22 30.74 19.65 -15.45
CA GLU A 22 29.56 20.11 -16.18
C GLU A 22 28.95 18.91 -16.91
N ASN A 23 27.66 18.68 -16.70
CA ASN A 23 26.78 18.11 -17.70
C ASN A 23 25.36 18.58 -17.40
N ASN A 24 24.91 19.51 -18.25
CA ASN A 24 23.55 20.01 -18.30
C ASN A 24 22.57 18.86 -18.58
N SER A 25 21.63 18.65 -17.66
CA SER A 25 20.30 18.15 -18.01
C SER A 25 19.31 18.75 -17.02
N GLU A 26 18.56 19.75 -17.49
CA GLU A 26 17.43 20.33 -16.79
C GLU A 26 16.32 19.28 -16.67
N HIS A 27 16.45 18.38 -15.70
CA HIS A 27 15.29 17.74 -15.12
C HIS A 27 14.83 18.64 -13.98
N SER A 28 13.72 19.35 -14.20
CA SER A 28 12.94 20.00 -13.16
C SER A 28 12.51 18.93 -12.15
N LYS A 29 13.39 18.62 -11.20
CA LYS A 29 13.11 17.76 -10.06
C LYS A 29 12.10 18.51 -9.22
N SER A 30 10.83 18.18 -9.41
CA SER A 30 9.76 18.54 -8.49
C SER A 30 10.21 18.15 -7.08
N SER A 31 10.66 19.15 -6.33
CA SER A 31 11.04 19.00 -4.93
C SER A 31 9.77 18.92 -4.11
N TYR A 32 9.09 17.76 -4.16
CA TYR A 32 8.26 17.36 -3.04
C TYR A 32 9.22 17.14 -1.87
N LYS A 33 9.51 18.24 -1.17
CA LYS A 33 10.12 18.23 0.15
C LYS A 33 9.14 17.45 1.01
N SER A 34 9.30 16.12 1.08
CA SER A 34 8.51 15.28 1.95
C SER A 34 8.73 15.85 3.33
N ARG A 35 7.74 16.57 3.86
CA ARG A 35 7.72 16.91 5.27
C ARG A 35 7.66 15.57 5.96
N SER A 36 8.81 15.07 6.40
CA SER A 36 8.85 13.98 7.38
C SER A 36 8.13 14.53 8.59
N ALA A 37 6.82 14.25 8.67
CA ALA A 37 6.07 14.54 9.87
C ALA A 37 6.76 13.74 10.96
N ASN A 38 7.30 14.42 11.97
CA ASN A 38 7.74 13.78 13.20
C ASN A 38 6.47 13.31 13.92
N ILE A 39 5.99 12.12 13.53
CA ILE A 39 4.80 11.50 14.10
C ILE A 39 5.22 10.87 15.43
N SER A 40 4.54 11.22 16.51
CA SER A 40 4.76 10.58 17.81
C SER A 40 4.36 9.10 17.75
N PRO A 41 5.03 8.18 18.47
CA PRO A 41 4.65 6.77 18.54
C PRO A 41 3.17 6.56 18.92
N GLU A 42 2.61 7.44 19.75
CA GLU A 42 1.19 7.41 20.12
C GLU A 42 0.28 7.74 18.93
N GLN A 43 0.64 8.74 18.13
CA GLN A 43 -0.09 9.11 16.92
C GLN A 43 -0.03 7.98 15.88
N LEU A 44 1.13 7.33 15.74
CA LEU A 44 1.27 6.18 14.84
C LEU A 44 0.36 5.02 15.26
N ARG A 45 0.24 4.75 16.57
CA ARG A 45 -0.67 3.72 17.10
C ARG A 45 -2.14 4.05 16.80
N LYS A 46 -2.53 5.33 16.94
CA LYS A 46 -3.90 5.80 16.60
C LYS A 46 -4.18 5.64 15.11
N ILE A 47 -3.24 6.06 14.25
CA ILE A 47 -3.35 5.92 12.79
C ILE A 47 -3.49 4.44 12.41
N LYS A 48 -2.67 3.56 12.98
CA LYS A 48 -2.78 2.11 12.74
C LYS A 48 -4.14 1.57 13.20
N GLY A 49 -4.65 2.04 14.34
CA GLY A 49 -6.00 1.70 14.81
C GLY A 49 -7.08 2.08 13.81
N TYR A 50 -7.07 3.32 13.32
CA TYR A 50 -8.02 3.77 12.29
C TYR A 50 -7.88 3.02 10.97
N GLN A 51 -6.65 2.72 10.53
CA GLN A 51 -6.41 1.90 9.35
C GLN A 51 -7.05 0.52 9.49
N MET A 52 -6.91 -0.11 10.66
CA MET A 52 -7.53 -1.42 10.92
C MET A 52 -9.06 -1.32 11.00
N MET A 53 -9.62 -0.25 11.55
CA MET A 53 -11.08 -0.03 11.57
C MET A 53 -11.63 0.11 10.15
N VAL A 54 -10.99 0.91 9.30
CA VAL A 54 -11.41 1.10 7.90
C VAL A 54 -11.27 -0.21 7.12
N ALA A 55 -10.14 -0.92 7.26
CA ALA A 55 -9.95 -2.22 6.63
C ALA A 55 -11.01 -3.24 7.09
N GLY A 56 -11.32 -3.26 8.39
CA GLY A 56 -12.37 -4.10 8.97
C GLY A 56 -13.76 -3.75 8.45
N ALA A 57 -14.08 -2.47 8.33
CA ALA A 57 -15.37 -2.02 7.77
C ALA A 57 -15.56 -2.50 6.34
N VAL A 58 -14.54 -2.38 5.47
CA VAL A 58 -14.59 -2.90 4.10
C VAL A 58 -14.82 -4.42 4.10
N PHE A 59 -14.11 -5.15 4.98
CA PHE A 59 -14.23 -6.60 5.09
C PHE A 59 -15.60 -7.07 5.61
N LEU A 60 -16.32 -6.24 6.38
CA LEU A 60 -17.67 -6.54 6.86
C LEU A 60 -18.75 -6.13 5.85
N ILE A 61 -18.63 -4.95 5.26
CA ILE A 61 -19.67 -4.38 4.40
C ILE A 61 -19.81 -5.17 3.10
N ILE A 62 -18.70 -5.50 2.42
CA ILE A 62 -18.74 -6.16 1.11
C ILE A 62 -19.43 -7.54 1.19
N PRO A 63 -19.05 -8.46 2.09
CA PRO A 63 -19.74 -9.74 2.22
C PRO A 63 -21.20 -9.59 2.65
N SER A 64 -21.51 -8.61 3.52
CA SER A 64 -22.88 -8.37 3.99
C SER A 64 -23.81 -7.93 2.85
N LEU A 65 -23.34 -7.04 1.96
CA LEU A 65 -24.09 -6.61 0.79
C LEU A 65 -24.31 -7.76 -0.21
N GLU A 66 -23.28 -8.58 -0.42
CA GLU A 66 -23.36 -9.75 -1.29
C GLU A 66 -24.36 -10.78 -0.75
N LEU A 67 -24.33 -11.06 0.57
CA LEU A 67 -25.31 -11.91 1.23
C LEU A 67 -26.73 -11.36 1.13
N TYR A 68 -26.92 -10.06 1.36
CA TYR A 68 -28.22 -9.41 1.23
C TYR A 68 -28.79 -9.57 -0.19
N ARG A 69 -27.95 -9.33 -1.20
CA ARG A 69 -28.34 -9.52 -2.61
C ARG A 69 -28.81 -10.94 -2.90
N ARG A 70 -28.10 -11.95 -2.40
CA ARG A 70 -28.46 -13.36 -2.62
C ARG A 70 -29.69 -13.80 -1.86
N LEU A 71 -29.80 -13.41 -0.58
CA LEU A 71 -30.85 -13.92 0.30
C LEU A 71 -32.17 -13.20 0.11
N TYR A 72 -32.15 -11.89 -0.16
CA TYR A 72 -33.36 -11.06 -0.15
C TYR A 72 -33.68 -10.42 -1.48
N ALA A 73 -32.68 -10.09 -2.31
CA ALA A 73 -32.92 -9.46 -3.62
C ALA A 73 -33.05 -10.46 -4.78
N GLY A 74 -33.00 -11.76 -4.50
CA GLY A 74 -33.02 -12.82 -5.53
C GLY A 74 -31.82 -12.77 -6.48
N GLY A 75 -30.74 -12.07 -6.11
CA GLY A 75 -29.57 -11.91 -6.95
C GLY A 75 -28.74 -13.20 -6.98
N GLU A 76 -28.50 -13.73 -8.17
CA GLU A 76 -27.54 -14.81 -8.34
C GLU A 76 -26.12 -14.32 -8.08
N ARG A 77 -25.28 -15.22 -7.57
CA ARG A 77 -23.88 -14.92 -7.33
C ARG A 77 -23.16 -14.68 -8.65
N ARG A 78 -22.38 -13.60 -8.73
CA ARG A 78 -21.50 -13.36 -9.88
C ARG A 78 -20.42 -14.44 -9.96
N ILE A 79 -20.38 -15.13 -11.09
CA ILE A 79 -19.35 -16.11 -11.43
C ILE A 79 -18.24 -15.41 -12.21
N GLN A 80 -17.00 -15.70 -11.84
CA GLN A 80 -15.82 -15.21 -12.55
C GLN A 80 -15.78 -15.83 -13.95
N GLN A 81 -15.62 -15.00 -14.98
CA GLN A 81 -15.71 -15.42 -16.37
C GLN A 81 -14.37 -15.86 -16.97
N GLY A 82 -13.26 -15.50 -16.33
CA GLY A 82 -11.93 -15.74 -16.85
C GLY A 82 -10.85 -15.22 -15.93
N GLU A 83 -9.61 -15.33 -16.41
CA GLU A 83 -8.41 -14.91 -15.71
C GLU A 83 -7.69 -13.82 -16.49
N PHE A 84 -7.25 -12.79 -15.77
CA PHE A 84 -6.44 -11.72 -16.35
C PHE A 84 -4.98 -12.16 -16.38
N ASN A 85 -4.36 -12.15 -17.56
CA ASN A 85 -2.92 -12.39 -17.70
C ASN A 85 -2.17 -11.06 -17.55
N PRO A 86 -1.36 -10.89 -16.48
CA PRO A 86 -0.67 -9.63 -16.22
C PRO A 86 0.49 -9.33 -17.19
N THR A 87 0.95 -10.33 -17.95
CA THR A 87 2.13 -10.19 -18.83
C THR A 87 1.76 -9.60 -20.19
N ASP A 88 0.62 -10.02 -20.76
CA ASP A 88 0.14 -9.59 -22.07
C ASP A 88 -1.14 -8.73 -22.00
N GLY A 89 -1.74 -8.59 -20.80
CA GLY A 89 -2.96 -7.83 -20.57
C GLY A 89 -4.22 -8.49 -21.13
N SER A 90 -4.14 -9.73 -21.60
CA SER A 90 -5.26 -10.47 -22.14
C SER A 90 -6.15 -11.04 -21.04
N ILE A 91 -7.41 -11.31 -21.38
CA ILE A 91 -8.33 -12.06 -20.53
C ILE A 91 -8.48 -13.44 -21.17
N LYS A 92 -8.02 -14.48 -20.47
CA LYS A 92 -8.34 -15.86 -20.82
C LYS A 92 -9.73 -16.15 -20.31
N GLU A 93 -10.71 -16.20 -21.21
CA GLU A 93 -12.05 -16.65 -20.87
C GLU A 93 -12.01 -18.13 -20.49
N TRP A 94 -12.75 -18.46 -19.43
CA TRP A 94 -12.92 -19.83 -18.97
C TRP A 94 -14.12 -20.46 -19.68
N GLU A 95 -14.05 -21.76 -19.93
CA GLU A 95 -15.22 -22.53 -20.37
C GLU A 95 -16.24 -22.67 -19.22
N GLU A 96 -17.51 -22.95 -19.55
CA GLU A 96 -18.59 -23.13 -18.56
C GLU A 96 -18.21 -24.07 -17.41
N GLU A 97 -17.60 -25.22 -17.74
CA GLU A 97 -17.16 -26.21 -16.75
C GLU A 97 -16.08 -25.67 -15.82
N GLU A 98 -15.16 -24.87 -16.35
CA GLU A 98 -14.09 -24.24 -15.57
C GLU A 98 -14.63 -23.13 -14.66
N LYS A 99 -15.61 -22.35 -15.14
CA LYS A 99 -16.31 -21.35 -14.33
C LYS A 99 -16.98 -21.99 -13.12
N VAL A 100 -17.70 -23.09 -13.32
CA VAL A 100 -18.36 -23.84 -12.23
C VAL A 100 -17.32 -24.40 -11.27
N ARG A 101 -16.26 -25.05 -11.77
CA ARG A 101 -15.20 -25.60 -10.92
C ARG A 101 -14.56 -24.52 -10.04
N ASN A 102 -14.13 -23.40 -10.65
CA ASN A 102 -13.50 -22.30 -9.92
C ASN A 102 -14.47 -21.61 -8.96
N PHE A 103 -15.76 -21.54 -9.32
CA PHE A 103 -16.78 -21.08 -8.42
C PHE A 103 -16.85 -21.94 -7.16
N LYS A 104 -16.96 -23.27 -7.30
CA LYS A 104 -17.02 -24.21 -6.16
C LYS A 104 -15.77 -24.15 -5.30
N ASP A 105 -14.61 -23.98 -5.93
CA ASP A 105 -13.32 -23.92 -5.24
C ASP A 105 -13.03 -22.58 -4.55
N SER A 106 -13.78 -21.52 -4.87
CA SER A 106 -13.54 -20.20 -4.29
C SER A 106 -13.81 -20.16 -2.78
N TRP A 107 -12.98 -19.39 -2.07
CA TRP A 107 -13.10 -19.20 -0.61
C TRP A 107 -14.49 -18.71 -0.17
N LEU A 108 -15.11 -17.83 -0.98
CA LEU A 108 -16.46 -17.34 -0.75
C LEU A 108 -17.51 -18.47 -0.81
N THR A 109 -17.37 -19.44 -1.74
CA THR A 109 -18.29 -20.58 -1.79
C THR A 109 -18.06 -21.51 -0.61
N LYS A 110 -16.81 -21.73 -0.24
CA LYS A 110 -16.45 -22.53 0.94
C LYS A 110 -16.99 -21.95 2.24
N LEU A 111 -17.07 -20.62 2.37
CA LEU A 111 -17.59 -19.96 3.57
C LEU A 111 -19.12 -19.78 3.57
N PHE A 112 -19.74 -19.54 2.40
CA PHE A 112 -21.15 -19.13 2.33
C PHE A 112 -22.08 -20.13 1.60
N GLY A 113 -21.53 -21.20 1.01
CA GLY A 113 -22.25 -22.25 0.32
C GLY A 113 -22.52 -21.99 -1.17
N GLU A 114 -22.96 -23.05 -1.85
CA GLU A 114 -23.55 -23.05 -3.19
C GLU A 114 -25.07 -22.92 -3.00
N LYS A 115 -25.64 -21.75 -3.28
CA LYS A 115 -27.09 -21.57 -3.32
C LYS A 115 -27.46 -21.05 -4.69
#